data_AF-A0A497ACN9-F1
#
_entry.id   AF-A0A497ACN9-F1
#
_cell.length_a   1.000
_cell.length_b   1.000
_cell.length_c   1.000
_cell.angle_alpha   90.00
_cell.angle_beta   90.00
_cell.angle_gamma   90.00
#
_symmetry.space_group_name_H-M   'P 1'
#
loop_
_entity.id
_entity.type
_entity.pdbx_description
1 polymer ?
#
loop_
_entity_poly.entity_id
_entity_poly.type
_entity_poly.pdbx_seq_one_letter_code
_entity_poly.pdbx_strand_id
1 'polypeptide(L)'
;MKASTLFPALGNHELNHANYFDLFYLPGNERWYSFDYGNAHFTCLQIDGFADYSIGSEQYNWLEQDLASTNQTWKFVFFHFPPYSSASHGSDLNVRAALQPLFEEHDVDIVFTGHDHSYELWWRRCSFV
;
A
#
# COMPACT_ATOMS: atom_id res chain seq x y z
N MET A 1 -26.24 9.14 -14.74
CA MET A 1 -24.99 9.50 -14.04
C MET A 1 -24.00 8.37 -14.25
N LYS A 2 -22.75 8.65 -14.63
CA LYS A 2 -21.70 7.63 -14.58
C LYS A 2 -21.25 7.52 -13.13
N ALA A 3 -21.30 6.32 -12.56
CA ALA A 3 -20.75 6.04 -11.24
C ALA A 3 -19.28 5.63 -11.39
N SER A 4 -18.43 6.13 -10.50
CA SER A 4 -17.03 5.71 -10.37
C SER A 4 -16.86 5.02 -9.03
N THR A 5 -16.15 3.90 -9.01
CA THR A 5 -15.79 3.19 -7.78
C THR A 5 -14.58 3.83 -7.13
N LEU A 6 -14.56 3.89 -5.78
CA LEU A 6 -13.46 4.42 -4.99
C LEU A 6 -12.91 3.33 -4.07
N PHE A 7 -11.59 3.17 -4.04
CA PHE A 7 -10.84 2.27 -3.15
C PHE A 7 -9.86 3.11 -2.31
N PRO A 8 -10.26 3.58 -1.12
CA PRO A 8 -9.40 4.38 -0.26
C PRO A 8 -8.45 3.51 0.56
N ALA A 9 -7.32 4.10 0.96
CA ALA A 9 -6.45 3.57 2.00
C ALA A 9 -6.59 4.44 3.25
N LEU A 10 -6.51 3.83 4.44
CA LEU A 10 -6.47 4.58 5.69
C LEU A 10 -5.18 5.39 5.79
N GLY A 11 -5.31 6.66 6.16
CA GLY A 11 -4.22 7.52 6.57
C GLY A 11 -4.32 7.92 8.04
N ASN A 12 -3.33 8.69 8.49
CA ASN A 12 -3.24 9.10 9.89
C ASN A 12 -4.39 10.03 10.33
N HIS A 13 -5.12 10.64 9.38
CA HIS A 13 -6.25 11.52 9.66
C HIS A 13 -7.59 10.78 9.82
N GLU A 14 -7.67 9.52 9.36
CA GLU A 14 -8.82 8.65 9.60
C GLU A 14 -8.85 8.12 11.04
N LEU A 15 -7.72 8.19 11.77
CA LEU A 15 -7.58 7.82 13.18
C LEU A 15 -8.04 6.39 13.50
N ASN A 16 -8.06 5.52 12.49
CA ASN A 16 -8.68 4.19 12.56
C ASN A 16 -10.13 4.23 13.11
N HIS A 17 -10.86 5.29 12.80
CA HIS A 17 -12.18 5.57 13.39
C HIS A 17 -13.30 4.84 12.65
N ALA A 18 -14.35 4.44 13.39
CA ALA A 18 -15.50 3.69 12.85
C ALA A 18 -16.14 4.35 11.61
N ASN A 19 -16.26 5.69 11.60
CA ASN A 19 -16.77 6.45 10.46
C ASN A 19 -16.15 6.10 9.10
N TYR A 20 -14.86 5.71 9.06
CA TYR A 20 -14.24 5.25 7.81
C TYR A 20 -14.92 3.98 7.29
N PHE A 21 -15.09 2.99 8.18
CA PHE A 21 -15.69 1.69 7.89
C PHE A 21 -17.22 1.79 7.69
N ASP A 22 -17.87 2.77 8.33
CA ASP A 22 -19.30 3.04 8.10
C ASP A 22 -19.56 3.70 6.73
N LEU A 23 -18.56 4.41 6.18
CA LEU A 23 -18.68 5.15 4.92
C LEU A 23 -18.32 4.32 3.69
N PHE A 24 -17.32 3.44 3.81
CA PHE A 24 -16.80 2.66 2.70
C PHE A 24 -17.10 1.18 2.86
N TYR A 25 -17.51 0.55 1.77
CA TYR A 25 -17.64 -0.91 1.70
C TYR A 25 -16.52 -1.44 0.80
N LEU A 26 -15.53 -2.11 1.40
CA LEU A 26 -14.29 -2.52 0.74
C LEU A 26 -14.08 -4.03 0.85
N PRO A 27 -13.24 -4.63 -0.02
CA PRO A 27 -12.93 -6.05 0.08
C PRO A 27 -12.22 -6.42 1.39
N GLY A 28 -12.18 -7.73 1.67
CA GLY A 28 -11.40 -8.28 2.78
C GLY A 28 -11.88 -7.77 4.14
N ASN A 29 -10.96 -7.25 4.93
CA ASN A 29 -11.24 -6.68 6.25
C ASN A 29 -11.33 -5.14 6.22
N GLU A 30 -11.41 -4.54 5.03
CA GLU A 30 -11.51 -3.10 4.78
C GLU A 30 -10.30 -2.26 5.24
N ARG A 31 -9.25 -2.92 5.75
CA ARG A 31 -8.01 -2.29 6.26
C ARG A 31 -6.85 -2.53 5.33
N TRP A 32 -6.60 -3.81 5.06
CA TRP A 32 -5.69 -4.27 4.02
C TRP A 32 -6.44 -5.31 3.19
N TYR A 33 -6.43 -5.08 1.89
CA TYR A 33 -7.27 -5.82 0.97
C TYR A 33 -6.68 -5.74 -0.43
N SER A 34 -7.10 -6.64 -1.30
CA SER A 34 -6.70 -6.61 -2.69
C SER A 34 -7.88 -6.79 -3.62
N PHE A 35 -7.70 -6.39 -4.88
CA PHE A 35 -8.66 -6.61 -5.94
C PHE A 35 -7.97 -6.62 -7.30
N ASP A 36 -8.59 -7.31 -8.25
CA ASP A 36 -8.15 -7.33 -9.62
C ASP A 36 -9.00 -6.40 -10.48
N TYR A 37 -8.35 -5.67 -11.39
CA TYR A 37 -9.03 -4.91 -12.43
C TYR A 37 -8.31 -5.07 -13.76
N GLY A 38 -8.93 -5.83 -14.66
CA GLY A 38 -8.29 -6.24 -15.91
C GLY A 38 -7.07 -7.13 -15.63
N ASN A 39 -5.90 -6.67 -16.07
CA ASN A 39 -4.64 -7.42 -16.01
C ASN A 39 -3.78 -6.99 -14.81
N ALA A 40 -4.35 -6.23 -13.88
CA ALA A 40 -3.67 -5.59 -12.78
C ALA A 40 -4.24 -6.08 -11.44
N HIS A 41 -3.34 -6.40 -10.53
CA HIS A 41 -3.61 -6.69 -9.13
C HIS A 41 -3.29 -5.44 -8.30
N PHE A 42 -4.24 -5.00 -7.50
CA PHE A 42 -4.09 -3.86 -6.59
C PHE A 42 -4.14 -4.36 -5.15
N THR A 43 -3.16 -3.95 -4.34
CA THR A 43 -3.07 -4.28 -2.92
C THR A 43 -3.06 -3.00 -2.09
N CYS A 44 -4.04 -2.85 -1.20
CA CYS A 44 -4.12 -1.79 -0.20
C CYS A 44 -3.51 -2.27 1.11
N LEU A 45 -2.67 -1.45 1.75
CA LEU A 45 -2.17 -1.70 3.10
C LEU A 45 -2.63 -0.63 4.08
N GLN A 46 -2.85 -1.02 5.34
CA GLN A 46 -3.05 -0.09 6.44
C GLN A 46 -1.68 0.32 7.00
N ILE A 47 -1.18 1.46 6.54
CA ILE A 47 0.09 2.08 6.99
C ILE A 47 -0.22 3.51 7.43
N ASP A 48 -0.92 3.63 8.56
CA ASP A 48 -1.59 4.85 9.06
C ASP A 48 -1.12 5.31 10.46
N GLY A 49 -0.24 4.52 11.09
CA GLY A 49 0.29 4.77 12.44
C GLY A 49 -0.43 3.98 13.53
N PHE A 50 -1.43 3.18 13.17
CA PHE A 50 -2.20 2.35 14.10
C PHE A 50 -2.08 0.84 13.84
N ALA A 51 -1.61 0.45 12.65
CA ALA A 51 -1.43 -0.96 12.29
C ALA A 51 -0.01 -1.46 12.48
N ASP A 52 0.11 -2.74 12.82
CA ASP A 52 1.36 -3.49 12.76
C ASP A 52 1.56 -4.03 11.33
N TYR A 53 2.74 -3.76 10.79
CA TYR A 53 3.22 -4.23 9.49
C TYR A 53 4.65 -4.78 9.60
N SER A 54 5.13 -5.03 10.83
CA SER A 54 6.44 -5.62 11.07
C SER A 54 6.54 -7.01 10.45
N ILE A 55 7.77 -7.44 10.14
CA ILE A 55 8.04 -8.77 9.57
C ILE A 55 7.43 -9.84 10.50
N GLY A 56 6.57 -10.68 9.95
CA GLY A 56 5.84 -11.73 10.68
C GLY A 56 4.50 -11.30 11.28
N SER A 57 4.12 -10.02 11.22
CA SER A 57 2.78 -9.56 11.60
C SER A 57 1.69 -10.16 10.70
N GLU A 58 0.43 -10.10 11.14
CA GLU A 58 -0.70 -10.60 10.36
C GLU A 58 -0.80 -9.95 8.97
N GLN A 59 -0.69 -8.62 8.93
CA GLN A 59 -0.72 -7.87 7.67
C GLN A 59 0.49 -8.19 6.77
N TYR A 60 1.68 -8.36 7.34
CA TYR A 60 2.88 -8.72 6.58
C TYR A 60 2.75 -10.09 5.92
N ASN A 61 2.37 -11.11 6.70
CA ASN A 61 2.21 -12.47 6.18
C ASN A 61 1.06 -12.55 5.17
N TRP A 62 0.00 -11.78 5.38
CA TRP A 62 -1.09 -11.66 4.42
C TRP A 62 -0.60 -11.06 3.09
N LEU A 63 0.18 -9.98 3.13
CA LEU A 63 0.73 -9.33 1.95
C LEU A 63 1.65 -10.27 1.15
N GLU A 64 2.53 -11.01 1.83
CA GLU A 64 3.38 -12.01 1.19
C GLU A 64 2.54 -13.06 0.45
N GLN A 65 1.47 -13.57 1.10
CA GLN A 65 0.57 -14.54 0.49
C GLN A 65 -0.23 -13.95 -0.68
N ASP A 66 -0.75 -12.73 -0.54
CA ASP A 66 -1.50 -12.01 -1.58
C ASP A 66 -0.66 -11.87 -2.85
N LEU A 67 0.56 -11.32 -2.71
CA LEU A 67 1.48 -11.10 -3.83
C LEU A 67 2.03 -12.39 -4.45
N ALA A 68 2.17 -13.45 -3.67
CA ALA A 68 2.57 -14.78 -4.16
C ALA A 68 1.44 -15.51 -4.89
N SER A 69 0.18 -15.19 -4.59
CA SER A 69 -0.99 -15.90 -5.14
C SER A 69 -1.44 -15.37 -6.50
N THR A 70 -1.09 -14.13 -6.84
CA THR A 70 -1.52 -13.48 -8.08
C THR A 70 -0.61 -13.80 -9.27
N ASN A 71 -1.24 -14.03 -10.43
CA ASN A 71 -0.56 -14.16 -11.73
C ASN A 71 -0.85 -12.97 -12.66
N GLN A 72 -1.36 -11.85 -12.10
CA GLN A 72 -1.63 -10.66 -12.89
C GLN A 72 -0.33 -10.06 -13.45
N THR A 73 -0.44 -9.44 -14.63
CA THR A 73 0.72 -8.85 -15.31
C THR A 73 1.27 -7.65 -14.55
N TRP A 74 0.38 -6.82 -14.00
CA TRP A 74 0.73 -5.62 -13.25
C TRP A 74 0.40 -5.80 -11.78
N LYS A 75 1.31 -5.40 -10.90
CA LYS A 75 1.13 -5.40 -9.45
C LYS A 75 1.31 -4.00 -8.91
N PHE A 76 0.26 -3.47 -8.30
CA PHE A 76 0.25 -2.14 -7.71
C PHE A 76 -0.04 -2.24 -6.21
N VAL A 77 0.75 -1.53 -5.41
CA VAL A 77 0.52 -1.41 -3.98
C VAL A 77 0.20 0.03 -3.64
N PHE A 78 -0.71 0.30 -2.71
CA PHE A 78 -0.98 1.65 -2.24
C PHE A 78 -1.26 1.71 -0.74
N PHE A 79 -0.74 2.76 -0.09
CA PHE A 79 -0.90 3.02 1.35
C PHE A 79 -0.49 4.46 1.70
N HIS A 80 -0.56 4.86 2.97
CA HIS A 80 -0.44 6.28 3.32
C HIS A 80 1.01 6.78 3.56
N PHE A 81 1.77 6.21 4.51
CA PHE A 81 3.12 6.72 4.84
C PHE A 81 4.20 6.31 3.84
N PRO A 82 4.91 7.25 3.17
CA PRO A 82 5.82 6.94 2.08
C PRO A 82 7.15 6.32 2.55
N PRO A 83 7.66 5.24 1.91
CA PRO A 83 9.00 4.73 2.19
C PRO A 83 10.09 5.66 1.65
N TYR A 84 9.77 6.54 0.70
CA TYR A 84 10.67 7.53 0.12
C TYR A 84 9.96 8.87 -0.03
N SER A 85 10.57 9.91 0.51
CA SER A 85 10.09 11.28 0.40
C SER A 85 11.24 12.25 0.61
N SER A 86 11.22 13.35 -0.16
CA SER A 86 12.11 14.51 -0.02
C SER A 86 11.42 15.73 0.62
N ALA A 87 10.17 15.58 1.03
CA ALA A 87 9.33 16.63 1.62
C ALA A 87 9.45 16.67 3.16
N SER A 88 8.61 17.50 3.79
CA SER A 88 8.76 17.86 5.20
C SER A 88 8.40 16.76 6.19
N HIS A 89 7.45 15.87 5.86
CA HIS A 89 7.17 14.72 6.74
C HIS A 89 8.22 13.63 6.56
N GLY A 90 8.75 13.49 5.34
CA GLY A 90 9.93 12.70 5.05
C GLY A 90 9.64 11.21 4.94
N SER A 91 10.72 10.44 4.77
CA SER A 91 10.62 9.00 4.53
C SER A 91 10.30 8.23 5.81
N ASP A 92 9.38 7.27 5.73
CA ASP A 92 9.21 6.25 6.77
C ASP A 92 10.22 5.11 6.54
N LEU A 93 11.26 5.09 7.39
CA LEU A 93 12.34 4.10 7.29
C LEU A 93 11.92 2.71 7.78
N ASN A 94 10.85 2.58 8.58
CA ASN A 94 10.35 1.29 9.03
C ASN A 94 9.57 0.62 7.90
N VAL A 95 8.71 1.37 7.20
CA VAL A 95 8.02 0.90 5.99
C VAL A 95 9.05 0.48 4.94
N ARG A 96 10.10 1.30 4.73
CA ARG A 96 11.18 0.97 3.81
C ARG A 96 11.88 -0.34 4.21
N ALA A 97 12.28 -0.48 5.46
CA ALA A 97 13.02 -1.65 5.92
C ALA A 97 12.18 -2.95 5.88
N ALA A 98 10.90 -2.87 6.23
CA ALA A 98 10.03 -4.05 6.30
C ALA A 98 9.45 -4.45 4.94
N LEU A 99 8.91 -3.50 4.17
CA LEU A 99 8.05 -3.81 3.03
C LEU A 99 8.76 -3.71 1.67
N GLN A 100 9.79 -2.85 1.54
CA GLN A 100 10.52 -2.73 0.29
C GLN A 100 11.12 -4.07 -0.19
N PRO A 101 11.76 -4.90 0.66
CA PRO A 101 12.30 -6.18 0.21
C PRO A 101 11.21 -7.10 -0.34
N LEU A 102 10.02 -7.10 0.27
CA LEU A 102 8.89 -7.93 -0.15
C LEU A 102 8.31 -7.44 -1.48
N PHE A 103 8.22 -6.12 -1.68
CA PHE A 103 7.82 -5.54 -2.97
C PHE A 103 8.79 -5.90 -4.08
N GLU A 104 10.10 -5.91 -3.78
CA GLU A 104 11.13 -6.30 -4.74
C GLU A 104 11.13 -7.80 -5.04
N GLU A 105 10.90 -8.65 -4.03
CA GLU A 105 10.84 -10.10 -4.16
C GLU A 105 9.66 -10.57 -5.02
N HIS A 106 8.52 -9.88 -4.92
CA HIS A 106 7.30 -10.24 -5.66
C HIS A 106 7.06 -9.40 -6.93
N ASP A 107 8.07 -8.68 -7.41
CA ASP A 107 8.01 -7.86 -8.63
C ASP A 107 6.84 -6.87 -8.64
N VAL A 108 6.65 -6.10 -7.55
CA VAL A 108 5.68 -5.00 -7.53
C VAL A 108 6.15 -3.88 -8.47
N ASP A 109 5.27 -3.47 -9.40
CA ASP A 109 5.62 -2.48 -10.44
C ASP A 109 5.62 -1.04 -9.91
N ILE A 110 4.57 -0.65 -9.19
CA ILE A 110 4.40 0.71 -8.66
C ILE A 110 3.81 0.67 -7.26
N VAL A 111 4.38 1.49 -6.37
CA VAL A 111 3.84 1.76 -5.04
C VAL A 111 3.35 3.21 -5.00
N PHE A 112 2.07 3.43 -4.72
CA PHE A 112 1.47 4.75 -4.55
C PHE A 112 1.38 5.10 -3.07
N THR A 113 1.82 6.30 -2.70
CA THR A 113 1.78 6.76 -1.31
C THR A 113 1.29 8.20 -1.20
N GLY A 114 0.88 8.58 0.01
CA GLY A 114 0.38 9.90 0.35
C GLY A 114 1.21 10.53 1.47
N HIS A 115 0.50 11.02 2.50
CA HIS A 115 1.02 11.72 3.68
C HIS A 115 1.73 13.06 3.41
N ASP A 116 2.73 13.08 2.54
CA ASP A 116 3.38 14.31 2.11
C ASP A 116 2.50 15.07 1.12
N HIS A 117 2.32 16.37 1.38
CA HIS A 117 1.47 17.25 0.58
C HIS A 117 2.21 17.80 -0.65
N SER A 118 2.91 16.91 -1.35
CA SER A 118 3.70 17.21 -2.55
C SER A 118 3.64 16.03 -3.52
N TYR A 119 3.99 16.27 -4.78
CA TYR A 119 4.13 15.21 -5.78
C TYR A 119 5.60 14.84 -5.95
N GLU A 120 5.90 13.55 -5.87
CA GLU A 120 7.22 12.99 -6.12
C GLU A 120 7.11 11.71 -6.94
N LEU A 121 8.14 11.45 -7.76
CA LEU A 121 8.29 10.20 -8.50
C LEU A 121 9.68 9.63 -8.24
N TRP A 122 9.72 8.43 -7.68
CA TRP A 122 10.95 7.71 -7.37
C TRP A 122 11.19 6.60 -8.39
N TRP A 123 12.45 6.46 -8.81
CA TRP A 123 12.87 5.38 -9.69
C TRP A 123 13.62 4.33 -8.89
N ARG A 124 13.33 3.05 -9.17
CA ARG A 124 14.19 1.97 -8.72
C ARG A 124 15.58 2.23 -9.29
N ARG A 125 16.59 2.33 -8.42
CA ARG A 125 17.98 2.35 -8.90
C ARG A 125 18.25 0.97 -9.48
N CYS A 126 18.45 0.89 -10.79
CA CYS A 126 19.04 -0.31 -11.38
C CYS A 126 20.43 -0.51 -10.78
N SER A 127 20.59 -1.55 -9.98
CA SER A 127 21.92 -2.03 -9.61
C SER A 127 22.53 -2.65 -10.85
N PHE A 128 23.53 -1.97 -11.42
CA PHE A 128 24.44 -2.59 -12.38
C PHE A 128 25.29 -3.59 -11.59
N VAL A 129 24.81 -4.83 -11.49
CA VAL A 129 25.65 -6.01 -11.23
C VAL A 129 26.02 -6.65 -12.56
#